data_AF-A0A9D1YG73-F1
#
_entry.id   AF-A0A9D1YG73-F1
#
_cell.length_a   1.000
_cell.length_b   1.000
_cell.length_c   1.000
_cell.angle_alpha   90.00
_cell.angle_beta   90.00
_cell.angle_gamma   90.00
#
_symmetry.space_group_name_H-M   'P 1'
#
loop_
_entity.id
_entity.type
_entity.pdbx_description
1 polymer ?
#
loop_
_entity_poly.entity_id
_entity_poly.type
_entity_poly.pdbx_seq_one_letter_code
_entity_poly.pdbx_strand_id
1 'polypeptide(L)'
;MDWKKILAIPVAALLLFATACNEAAPSEPSNTEEGTHFAPTPTPTEASRFKKFGDTISYSETEYQNDGSTIRTMLEITVTGAQVFDTFEDSGIPVEETNYGSLNKVLDTDKYTLPETPFVLVDVTIKETEGPAERKSREKGLLMTIFSLHSKQQLEWCDSQDMAPVLREPSYFSGHEAQTEDGKGYGRFWLEPGEEQEYQVGFFLVDLKDHAGVKDFHPEELVSSPDEGLMVSINGLYYVDLEIGEE
;
A
#
# COMPACT_ATOMS: atom_id res chain seq x y z
N MET A 1 49.47 -45.34 28.74
CA MET A 1 48.68 -44.41 29.58
C MET A 1 47.49 -45.15 30.13
N ASP A 2 47.44 -45.14 31.45
CA ASP A 2 46.52 -45.74 32.42
C ASP A 2 45.04 -45.47 32.11
N TRP A 3 44.14 -46.47 32.19
CA TRP A 3 43.48 -47.06 33.38
C TRP A 3 42.21 -46.30 33.82
N LYS A 4 41.09 -47.03 33.81
CA LYS A 4 39.86 -46.92 34.64
C LYS A 4 39.07 -45.59 34.62
N LYS A 5 37.75 -45.75 34.40
CA LYS A 5 36.63 -45.10 35.12
C LYS A 5 35.36 -45.89 34.74
N ILE A 6 34.82 -46.78 35.58
CA ILE A 6 34.05 -46.58 36.82
C ILE A 6 32.62 -46.09 36.54
N LEU A 7 31.67 -46.90 37.05
CA LEU A 7 30.22 -46.73 37.17
C LEU A 7 29.77 -45.31 37.56
N ALA A 8 28.55 -44.95 37.14
CA ALA A 8 27.53 -44.43 38.04
C ALA A 8 26.13 -44.52 37.42
N ILE A 9 25.27 -45.37 37.98
CA ILE A 9 23.81 -45.23 37.91
C ILE A 9 23.41 -44.36 39.10
N PRO A 10 22.46 -43.42 38.94
CA PRO A 10 21.54 -43.10 40.01
C PRO A 10 20.10 -43.49 39.65
N VAL A 11 19.48 -44.08 40.67
CA VAL A 11 18.11 -44.55 40.81
C VAL A 11 17.18 -43.40 41.23
N ALA A 12 15.87 -43.63 41.04
CA ALA A 12 14.69 -43.00 41.67
C ALA A 12 14.00 -41.94 40.81
N ALA A 13 12.81 -42.24 40.24
CA ALA A 13 11.47 -42.22 40.88
C ALA A 13 11.03 -40.75 41.10
N LEU A 14 9.81 -40.30 40.85
CA LEU A 14 8.45 -40.85 40.88
C LEU A 14 7.60 -39.61 40.45
N LEU A 15 6.60 -39.68 39.58
CA LEU A 15 5.19 -39.57 39.97
C LEU A 15 4.31 -39.35 38.74
N LEU A 16 3.15 -39.99 38.83
CA LEU A 16 2.02 -40.02 37.91
C LEU A 16 1.36 -38.65 37.75
N PHE A 17 0.89 -38.35 36.55
CA PHE A 17 -0.52 -37.98 36.34
C PHE A 17 -1.00 -38.56 35.00
N ALA A 18 -1.97 -39.46 35.11
CA ALA A 18 -2.80 -39.93 34.03
C ALA A 18 -3.96 -38.96 33.81
N THR A 19 -4.28 -38.65 32.57
CA THR A 19 -5.67 -38.42 32.13
C THR A 19 -5.84 -38.99 30.73
N ALA A 20 -6.92 -39.74 30.58
CA ALA A 20 -7.21 -40.69 29.54
C ALA A 20 -7.32 -40.08 28.13
N CYS A 21 -6.71 -40.76 27.15
CA CYS A 21 -7.09 -40.65 25.74
C CYS A 21 -8.44 -41.33 25.58
N ASN A 22 -9.50 -40.54 25.43
CA ASN A 22 -10.79 -41.08 25.02
C ASN A 22 -10.79 -41.19 23.50
N GLU A 23 -11.05 -42.42 23.05
CA GLU A 23 -11.18 -42.84 21.67
C GLU A 23 -12.46 -42.24 21.07
N ALA A 24 -12.33 -41.46 20.00
CA ALA A 24 -13.45 -41.05 19.16
C ALA A 24 -13.10 -41.39 17.70
N ALA A 25 -14.02 -42.13 17.06
CA ALA A 25 -13.92 -42.69 15.71
C ALA A 25 -13.62 -41.63 14.63
N PRO A 26 -13.06 -42.03 13.46
CA PRO A 26 -12.75 -41.10 12.39
C PRO A 26 -14.05 -40.63 11.74
N SER A 27 -14.32 -39.32 11.80
CA SER A 27 -15.37 -38.70 11.03
C SER A 27 -14.95 -38.69 9.55
N GLU A 28 -15.74 -39.35 8.70
CA GLU A 28 -15.64 -39.23 7.24
C GLU A 28 -15.75 -37.75 6.82
N PRO A 29 -15.01 -37.31 5.78
CA PRO A 29 -15.13 -35.94 5.28
C PRO A 29 -16.49 -35.80 4.56
N SER A 30 -17.43 -35.11 5.20
CA SER A 30 -18.62 -34.63 4.50
C SER A 30 -18.21 -33.48 3.59
N ASN A 31 -18.22 -33.73 2.28
CA ASN A 31 -18.20 -32.71 1.24
C ASN A 31 -19.25 -31.64 1.58
N THR A 32 -18.79 -30.47 2.02
CA THR A 32 -19.59 -29.26 2.07
C THR A 32 -18.82 -28.20 1.31
N GLU A 33 -19.47 -27.69 0.28
CA GLU A 33 -19.01 -26.70 -0.68
C GLU A 33 -18.21 -25.58 -0.02
N GLU A 34 -16.94 -25.44 -0.41
CA GLU A 34 -16.11 -24.26 -0.12
C GLU A 34 -16.65 -23.05 -0.91
N GLY A 35 -17.75 -22.49 -0.42
CA GLY A 35 -18.08 -21.09 -0.64
C GLY A 35 -17.46 -20.30 0.49
N THR A 36 -16.22 -19.86 0.32
CA THR A 36 -15.54 -19.02 1.33
C THR A 36 -16.19 -17.64 1.33
N HIS A 37 -17.30 -17.51 2.05
CA HIS A 37 -17.93 -16.24 2.37
C HIS A 37 -17.04 -15.51 3.37
N PHE A 38 -16.10 -14.72 2.84
CA PHE A 38 -15.31 -13.81 3.66
C PHE A 38 -16.16 -12.61 4.09
N ALA A 39 -16.12 -12.27 5.37
CA ALA A 39 -16.75 -11.07 5.89
C ALA A 39 -16.08 -9.82 5.28
N PRO A 40 -16.85 -8.80 4.90
CA PRO A 40 -16.28 -7.54 4.44
C PRO A 40 -15.41 -6.93 5.55
N THR A 41 -14.27 -6.36 5.18
CA THR A 41 -13.45 -5.58 6.11
C THR A 41 -14.33 -4.45 6.68
N PRO A 42 -14.44 -4.31 8.01
CA PRO A 42 -15.26 -3.26 8.60
C PRO A 42 -14.75 -1.90 8.13
N THR A 43 -15.67 -1.05 7.67
CA THR A 43 -15.33 0.35 7.33
C THR A 43 -14.77 1.04 8.57
N PRO A 44 -13.57 1.65 8.50
CA PRO A 44 -13.00 2.32 9.65
C PRO A 44 -13.88 3.47 10.14
N THR A 45 -14.08 3.52 11.45
CA THR A 45 -14.64 4.71 12.14
C THR A 45 -13.75 5.92 11.87
N GLU A 46 -14.31 7.12 11.87
CA GLU A 46 -13.58 8.37 11.59
C GLU A 46 -12.27 8.50 12.40
N ALA A 47 -12.34 8.25 13.72
CA ALA A 47 -11.17 8.27 14.60
C ALA A 47 -10.11 7.19 14.27
N SER A 48 -10.50 6.10 13.60
CA SER A 48 -9.60 5.03 13.18
C SER A 48 -9.04 5.19 11.76
N ARG A 49 -9.58 6.14 10.97
CA ARG A 49 -9.11 6.45 9.61
C ARG A 49 -7.79 7.22 9.66
N PHE A 50 -7.66 8.13 10.61
CA PHE A 50 -6.42 8.86 10.86
C PHE A 50 -5.42 7.97 11.59
N LYS A 51 -4.23 7.84 11.01
CA LYS A 51 -3.13 7.00 11.48
C LYS A 51 -1.91 7.89 11.71
N LYS A 52 -1.08 7.51 12.67
CA LYS A 52 0.17 8.22 12.91
C LYS A 52 1.21 7.74 11.91
N PHE A 53 2.16 8.61 11.64
CA PHE A 53 3.37 8.23 10.93
C PHE A 53 4.05 7.03 11.64
N GLY A 54 4.48 6.03 10.88
CA GLY A 54 5.04 4.78 11.40
C GLY A 54 4.03 3.76 11.94
N ASP A 55 2.73 4.07 12.02
CA ASP A 55 1.71 3.06 12.34
C ASP A 55 1.55 2.07 11.16
N THR A 56 1.49 0.78 11.48
CA THR A 56 1.17 -0.26 10.49
C THR A 56 -0.34 -0.36 10.26
N ILE A 57 -0.73 -0.33 8.99
CA ILE A 57 -2.11 -0.36 8.53
C ILE A 57 -2.35 -1.69 7.82
N SER A 58 -3.26 -2.50 8.37
CA SER A 58 -3.75 -3.69 7.68
C SER A 58 -4.87 -3.32 6.72
N TYR A 59 -4.71 -3.73 5.47
CA TYR A 59 -5.60 -3.44 4.36
C TYR A 59 -5.94 -4.72 3.61
N SER A 60 -7.14 -4.78 3.03
CA SER A 60 -7.56 -5.89 2.19
C SER A 60 -8.04 -5.38 0.84
N GLU A 61 -7.37 -5.80 -0.21
CA GLU A 61 -7.78 -5.62 -1.60
C GLU A 61 -8.65 -6.82 -2.01
N THR A 62 -9.70 -6.57 -2.79
CA THR A 62 -10.57 -7.63 -3.31
C THR A 62 -10.77 -7.46 -4.81
N GLU A 63 -10.16 -8.33 -5.58
CA GLU A 63 -10.30 -8.38 -7.03
C GLU A 63 -11.46 -9.31 -7.42
N TYR A 64 -12.43 -8.79 -8.17
CA TYR A 64 -13.53 -9.60 -8.74
C TYR A 64 -13.10 -10.22 -10.07
N GLN A 65 -13.31 -11.52 -10.21
CA GLN A 65 -12.97 -12.28 -11.40
C GLN A 65 -14.17 -12.44 -12.34
N ASN A 66 -13.88 -12.68 -13.62
CA ASN A 66 -14.90 -12.85 -14.66
C ASN A 66 -15.81 -14.08 -14.43
N ASP A 67 -15.35 -15.07 -13.65
CA ASP A 67 -16.12 -16.25 -13.27
C ASP A 67 -16.98 -16.03 -12.00
N GLY A 68 -17.00 -14.79 -11.48
CA GLY A 68 -17.73 -14.43 -10.26
C GLY A 68 -16.99 -14.75 -8.97
N SER A 69 -15.80 -15.36 -9.03
CA SER A 69 -14.94 -15.54 -7.85
C SER A 69 -14.25 -14.24 -7.44
N THR A 70 -13.72 -14.20 -6.22
CA THR A 70 -12.94 -13.06 -5.72
C THR A 70 -11.57 -13.52 -5.26
N ILE A 71 -10.53 -12.77 -5.62
CA ILE A 71 -9.19 -12.91 -5.03
C ILE A 71 -9.05 -11.84 -3.97
N ARG A 72 -8.67 -12.26 -2.77
CA ARG A 72 -8.39 -11.36 -1.65
C ARG A 72 -6.89 -11.30 -1.43
N THR A 73 -6.36 -10.09 -1.33
CA THR A 73 -4.98 -9.83 -0.93
C THR A 73 -5.00 -8.99 0.34
N MET A 74 -4.16 -9.36 1.32
CA MET A 74 -4.02 -8.69 2.60
C MET A 74 -2.66 -8.04 2.68
N LEU A 75 -2.63 -6.72 2.85
CA LEU A 75 -1.40 -5.93 2.95
C LEU A 75 -1.24 -5.36 4.34
N GLU A 76 0.00 -5.32 4.82
CA GLU A 76 0.44 -4.45 5.91
C GLU A 76 1.26 -3.33 5.28
N ILE A 77 0.81 -2.09 5.47
CA ILE A 77 1.44 -0.89 4.89
C ILE A 77 1.84 0.04 6.02
N THR A 78 3.09 0.51 6.01
CA THR A 78 3.60 1.49 6.96
C THR A 78 4.25 2.63 6.19
N VAL A 79 3.90 3.88 6.51
CA VAL A 79 4.60 5.06 5.99
C VAL A 79 5.81 5.32 6.89
N THR A 80 6.99 5.37 6.29
CA THR A 80 8.28 5.37 7.01
C THR A 80 9.13 6.60 6.77
N GLY A 81 8.84 7.37 5.71
CA GLY A 81 9.58 8.58 5.34
C GLY A 81 8.71 9.51 4.49
N ALA A 82 8.98 10.82 4.54
CA ALA A 82 8.43 11.77 3.59
C ALA A 82 9.39 12.96 3.38
N GLN A 83 9.52 13.41 2.15
CA GLN A 83 10.38 14.53 1.75
C GLN A 83 9.67 15.39 0.70
N VAL A 84 9.87 16.70 0.76
CA VAL A 84 9.41 17.65 -0.27
C VAL A 84 10.63 18.22 -0.96
N PHE A 85 10.56 18.23 -2.28
CA PHE A 85 11.54 18.85 -3.16
C PHE A 85 10.90 20.04 -3.86
N ASP A 86 11.59 21.18 -3.87
CA ASP A 86 11.12 22.39 -4.57
C ASP A 86 11.01 22.13 -6.09
N THR A 87 11.93 21.33 -6.63
CA THR A 87 11.94 20.87 -8.02
C THR A 87 12.11 19.37 -8.09
N PHE A 88 11.61 18.72 -9.15
CA PHE A 88 11.73 17.26 -9.29
C PHE A 88 13.18 16.81 -9.44
N GLU A 89 14.01 17.61 -10.10
CA GLU A 89 15.43 17.34 -10.34
C GLU A 89 16.20 17.10 -9.04
N ASP A 90 15.81 17.77 -7.95
CA ASP A 90 16.45 17.64 -6.64
C ASP A 90 16.23 16.25 -6.01
N SER A 91 15.21 15.51 -6.46
CA SER A 91 14.96 14.12 -6.00
C SER A 91 16.02 13.14 -6.49
N GLY A 92 16.74 13.47 -7.57
CA GLY A 92 17.69 12.57 -8.23
C GLY A 92 17.05 11.38 -8.96
N ILE A 93 15.70 11.31 -9.03
CA ILE A 93 14.98 10.26 -9.74
C ILE A 93 15.06 10.54 -11.26
N PRO A 94 15.44 9.55 -12.09
CA PRO A 94 15.42 9.73 -13.55
C PRO A 94 14.01 9.98 -14.07
N VAL A 95 13.86 10.94 -15.00
CA VAL A 95 12.56 11.34 -15.57
C VAL A 95 11.82 10.14 -16.18
N GLU A 96 12.53 9.21 -16.81
CA GLU A 96 11.98 7.99 -17.42
C GLU A 96 11.30 7.02 -16.45
N GLU A 97 11.58 7.14 -15.14
CA GLU A 97 10.95 6.35 -14.08
C GLU A 97 9.63 6.98 -13.59
N THR A 98 9.30 8.20 -14.04
CA THR A 98 7.99 8.82 -13.79
C THR A 98 6.95 8.34 -14.80
N ASN A 99 5.65 8.48 -14.49
CA ASN A 99 4.57 8.12 -15.41
C ASN A 99 4.69 8.89 -16.73
N TYR A 100 4.97 10.19 -16.62
CA TYR A 100 5.17 11.09 -17.76
C TYR A 100 6.34 10.65 -18.64
N GLY A 101 7.51 10.38 -18.05
CA GLY A 101 8.69 9.94 -18.78
C GLY A 101 8.53 8.55 -19.38
N SER A 102 7.88 7.63 -18.66
CA SER A 102 7.55 6.29 -19.15
C SER A 102 6.63 6.36 -20.38
N LEU A 103 5.56 7.17 -20.31
CA LEU A 103 4.65 7.42 -21.44
C LEU A 103 5.37 8.03 -22.64
N ASN A 104 6.22 9.04 -22.42
CA ASN A 104 7.06 9.61 -23.49
C ASN A 104 7.91 8.54 -24.18
N LYS A 105 8.54 7.64 -23.40
CA LYS A 105 9.38 6.57 -23.92
C LYS A 105 8.60 5.52 -24.71
N VAL A 106 7.47 5.05 -24.20
CA VAL A 106 6.67 4.00 -24.87
C VAL A 106 5.94 4.53 -26.10
N LEU A 107 5.48 5.78 -26.06
CA LEU A 107 4.75 6.40 -27.18
C LEU A 107 5.66 7.12 -28.18
N ASP A 108 6.99 7.10 -27.96
CA ASP A 108 7.99 7.83 -28.76
C ASP A 108 7.57 9.30 -28.98
N THR A 109 7.37 10.02 -27.87
CA THR A 109 6.88 11.41 -27.86
C THR A 109 7.54 12.23 -26.75
N ASP A 110 7.43 13.56 -26.85
CA ASP A 110 7.90 14.55 -25.87
C ASP A 110 6.75 15.39 -25.28
N LYS A 111 5.50 14.95 -25.50
CA LYS A 111 4.30 15.72 -25.14
C LYS A 111 3.97 15.72 -23.65
N TYR A 112 4.46 14.74 -22.90
CA TYR A 112 4.17 14.63 -21.47
C TYR A 112 5.30 15.31 -20.68
N THR A 113 5.12 16.59 -20.38
CA THR A 113 6.07 17.37 -19.59
C THR A 113 5.83 17.16 -18.10
N LEU A 114 6.91 17.14 -17.31
CA LEU A 114 6.79 17.15 -15.86
C LEU A 114 6.22 18.48 -15.37
N PRO A 115 5.37 18.49 -14.33
CA PRO A 115 4.93 19.72 -13.68
C PRO A 115 6.11 20.50 -13.08
N GLU A 116 6.11 21.83 -13.22
CA GLU A 116 7.06 22.74 -12.56
C GLU A 116 6.56 23.13 -11.15
N THR A 117 6.16 22.12 -10.37
CA THR A 117 5.61 22.26 -9.01
C THR A 117 6.43 21.42 -8.03
N PRO A 118 6.36 21.70 -6.72
CA PRO A 118 7.00 20.86 -5.73
C PRO A 118 6.63 19.38 -5.89
N PHE A 119 7.60 18.52 -5.59
CA PHE A 119 7.47 17.07 -5.68
C PHE A 119 7.59 16.48 -4.28
N VAL A 120 6.58 15.69 -3.89
CA VAL A 120 6.51 15.02 -2.60
C VAL A 120 6.88 13.56 -2.81
N LEU A 121 7.89 13.07 -2.09
CA LEU A 121 8.32 11.67 -2.10
C LEU A 121 8.03 11.05 -0.75
N VAL A 122 7.32 9.92 -0.75
CA VAL A 122 6.91 9.20 0.46
C VAL A 122 7.54 7.82 0.44
N ASP A 123 8.27 7.48 1.49
CA ASP A 123 8.82 6.14 1.69
C ASP A 123 7.77 5.27 2.42
N VAL A 124 7.55 4.07 1.91
CA VAL A 124 6.57 3.10 2.45
C VAL A 124 7.18 1.71 2.53
N THR A 125 6.84 0.99 3.58
CA THR A 125 7.08 -0.45 3.67
C THR A 125 5.76 -1.18 3.42
N ILE A 126 5.75 -2.10 2.47
CA ILE A 126 4.59 -2.92 2.13
C ILE A 126 4.94 -4.38 2.33
N LYS A 127 4.07 -5.10 3.04
CA LYS A 127 4.14 -6.55 3.20
C LYS A 127 2.84 -7.19 2.76
N GLU A 128 2.94 -8.18 1.87
CA GLU A 128 1.80 -9.03 1.55
C GLU A 128 1.71 -10.13 2.60
N THR A 129 0.65 -10.13 3.40
CA THR A 129 0.46 -11.12 4.48
C THR A 129 -0.30 -12.34 4.01
N GLU A 130 -1.26 -12.14 3.11
CA GLU A 130 -2.06 -13.20 2.51
C GLU A 130 -2.41 -12.81 1.08
N GLY A 131 -2.44 -13.77 0.17
CA GLY A 131 -2.78 -13.52 -1.21
C GLY A 131 -2.59 -14.77 -2.08
N PRO A 132 -2.81 -14.64 -3.39
CA PRO A 132 -2.55 -15.72 -4.34
C PRO A 132 -1.09 -16.18 -4.29
N ALA A 133 -0.87 -17.48 -4.08
CA ALA A 133 0.46 -18.08 -4.01
C ALA A 133 1.28 -17.94 -5.31
N GLU A 134 0.61 -17.71 -6.45
CA GLU A 134 1.25 -17.50 -7.73
C GLU A 134 0.57 -16.39 -8.51
N ARG A 135 1.38 -15.62 -9.24
CA ARG A 135 0.89 -14.59 -10.15
C ARG A 135 0.38 -15.19 -11.44
N LYS A 136 -0.94 -15.10 -11.67
CA LYS A 136 -1.58 -15.61 -12.89
C LYS A 136 -1.29 -14.76 -14.14
N SER A 137 -1.22 -13.44 -13.98
CA SER A 137 -0.85 -12.54 -15.06
C SER A 137 -0.37 -11.19 -14.53
N ARG A 138 0.29 -10.43 -15.42
CA ARG A 138 0.81 -9.12 -15.07
C ARG A 138 -0.29 -8.11 -14.73
N GLU A 139 -1.39 -8.19 -15.47
CA GLU A 139 -2.58 -7.34 -15.33
C GLU A 139 -3.35 -7.58 -14.02
N LYS A 140 -2.95 -8.57 -13.23
CA LYS A 140 -3.54 -8.88 -11.91
C LYS A 140 -2.65 -8.46 -10.73
N GLY A 141 -1.64 -7.63 -10.99
CA GLY A 141 -0.86 -7.00 -9.93
C GLY A 141 -1.65 -5.92 -9.18
N LEU A 142 -1.24 -5.64 -7.95
CA LEU A 142 -1.75 -4.57 -7.11
C LEU A 142 -1.50 -3.22 -7.78
N LEU A 143 -2.42 -2.27 -7.60
CA LEU A 143 -2.30 -0.94 -8.19
C LEU A 143 -1.59 0.02 -7.25
N MET A 144 -0.66 0.82 -7.74
CA MET A 144 -0.04 1.90 -6.95
C MET A 144 -1.05 2.99 -6.56
N THR A 145 -2.18 3.08 -7.27
CA THR A 145 -3.28 4.02 -6.99
C THR A 145 -4.02 3.72 -5.68
N ILE A 146 -3.63 2.65 -4.95
CA ILE A 146 -3.98 2.52 -3.54
C ILE A 146 -3.43 3.70 -2.72
N PHE A 147 -2.38 4.38 -3.19
CA PHE A 147 -1.88 5.60 -2.58
C PHE A 147 -2.47 6.83 -3.26
N SER A 148 -2.82 7.85 -2.49
CA SER A 148 -3.15 9.18 -3.01
C SER A 148 -2.69 10.26 -2.05
N LEU A 149 -2.25 11.41 -2.57
CA LEU A 149 -1.88 12.56 -1.76
C LEU A 149 -3.11 13.44 -1.49
N HIS A 150 -3.19 13.96 -0.27
CA HIS A 150 -4.20 14.89 0.22
C HIS A 150 -3.53 16.00 1.05
N SER A 151 -4.27 17.04 1.38
CA SER A 151 -3.91 17.99 2.44
C SER A 151 -5.01 18.05 3.49
N LYS A 152 -4.66 18.37 4.74
CA LYS A 152 -5.64 18.60 5.82
C LYS A 152 -6.65 19.67 5.39
N GLN A 153 -6.17 20.74 4.78
CA GLN A 153 -7.02 21.81 4.24
C GLN A 153 -8.03 21.29 3.22
N GLN A 154 -7.61 20.44 2.28
CA GLN A 154 -8.51 19.84 1.29
C GLN A 154 -9.57 18.96 1.96
N LEU A 155 -9.14 18.09 2.88
CA LEU A 155 -10.05 17.16 3.56
C LEU A 155 -11.11 17.90 4.39
N GLU A 156 -10.71 18.92 5.14
CA GLU A 156 -11.62 19.75 5.93
C GLU A 156 -12.60 20.55 5.05
N TRP A 157 -12.11 21.12 3.95
CA TRP A 157 -12.96 21.85 3.03
C TRP A 157 -13.98 20.92 2.36
N CYS A 158 -13.55 19.78 1.83
CA CYS A 158 -14.42 18.81 1.16
C CYS A 158 -15.50 18.26 2.11
N ASP A 159 -15.15 17.95 3.37
CA ASP A 159 -16.12 17.55 4.39
C ASP A 159 -17.16 18.66 4.65
N SER A 160 -16.73 19.91 4.76
CA SER A 160 -17.63 21.06 4.95
C SER A 160 -18.60 21.30 3.78
N GLN A 161 -18.26 20.81 2.58
CA GLN A 161 -19.07 20.92 1.37
C GLN A 161 -19.88 19.64 1.05
N ASP A 162 -19.80 18.59 1.88
CA ASP A 162 -20.38 17.26 1.59
C ASP A 162 -19.88 16.70 0.25
N MET A 163 -18.57 16.84 0.01
CA MET A 163 -17.88 16.42 -1.22
C MET A 163 -16.78 15.41 -0.92
N ALA A 164 -16.53 14.50 -1.86
CA ALA A 164 -15.36 13.63 -1.80
C ALA A 164 -14.10 14.43 -2.22
N PRO A 165 -12.96 14.25 -1.52
CA PRO A 165 -11.72 14.91 -1.92
C PRO A 165 -11.22 14.39 -3.27
N VAL A 166 -10.69 15.29 -4.08
CA VAL A 166 -10.07 14.93 -5.35
C VAL A 166 -8.81 14.12 -5.08
N LEU A 167 -8.72 12.94 -5.69
CA LEU A 167 -7.56 12.05 -5.54
C LEU A 167 -6.36 12.62 -6.31
N ARG A 168 -5.20 12.66 -5.65
CA ARG A 168 -3.92 12.91 -6.31
C ARG A 168 -3.15 11.61 -6.46
N GLU A 169 -3.24 11.03 -7.64
CA GLU A 169 -2.57 9.76 -7.96
C GLU A 169 -1.03 9.90 -8.01
N PRO A 170 -0.28 8.81 -7.74
CA PRO A 170 1.17 8.83 -7.83
C PRO A 170 1.66 9.09 -9.25
N SER A 171 2.66 9.95 -9.36
CA SER A 171 3.39 10.23 -10.60
C SER A 171 4.71 9.44 -10.70
N TYR A 172 5.15 8.86 -9.58
CA TYR A 172 6.32 8.00 -9.46
C TYR A 172 6.02 6.86 -8.48
N PHE A 173 6.53 5.67 -8.77
CA PHE A 173 6.51 4.55 -7.84
C PHE A 173 7.69 3.61 -8.08
N SER A 174 8.58 3.46 -7.10
CA SER A 174 9.82 2.68 -7.29
C SER A 174 9.59 1.18 -7.53
N GLY A 175 8.41 0.66 -7.12
CA GLY A 175 8.00 -0.73 -7.36
C GLY A 175 7.28 -0.95 -8.70
N HIS A 176 7.21 0.06 -9.57
CA HIS A 176 6.47 -0.08 -10.83
C HIS A 176 7.12 -1.15 -11.71
N GLU A 177 6.29 -1.89 -12.43
CA GLU A 177 6.81 -2.85 -13.39
C GLU A 177 7.06 -2.20 -14.76
N ALA A 178 8.03 -2.72 -15.52
CA ALA A 178 8.44 -2.19 -16.82
C ALA A 178 7.28 -2.08 -17.83
N GLN A 179 6.87 -0.89 -18.24
CA GLN A 179 5.70 -0.67 -19.11
C GLN A 179 5.69 -1.59 -20.36
N THR A 180 4.54 -2.17 -20.70
CA THR A 180 4.34 -3.02 -21.89
C THR A 180 4.00 -2.18 -23.12
N GLU A 181 4.07 -2.77 -24.32
CA GLU A 181 3.74 -2.10 -25.59
C GLU A 181 2.28 -1.59 -25.64
N ASP A 182 1.36 -2.20 -24.89
CA ASP A 182 -0.02 -1.73 -24.72
C ASP A 182 -0.19 -0.71 -23.58
N GLY A 183 0.91 -0.13 -23.09
CA GLY A 183 0.95 0.91 -22.06
C GLY A 183 0.63 0.43 -20.65
N LYS A 184 0.47 -0.88 -20.46
CA LYS A 184 0.10 -1.47 -19.17
C LYS A 184 1.36 -1.76 -18.34
N GLY A 185 1.23 -1.69 -17.02
CA GLY A 185 2.30 -2.09 -16.10
C GLY A 185 2.92 -0.93 -15.31
N TYR A 186 3.03 0.26 -15.91
CA TYR A 186 3.26 1.46 -15.10
C TYR A 186 2.00 1.66 -14.25
N GLY A 187 2.11 1.47 -12.95
CA GLY A 187 0.94 1.44 -12.06
C GLY A 187 0.76 0.14 -11.29
N ARG A 188 1.48 -0.93 -11.64
CA ARG A 188 1.30 -2.25 -11.03
C ARG A 188 2.55 -2.74 -10.35
N PHE A 189 2.35 -3.49 -9.27
CA PHE A 189 3.39 -4.24 -8.59
C PHE A 189 2.85 -5.57 -8.08
N TRP A 190 3.76 -6.40 -7.59
CA TRP A 190 3.48 -7.71 -7.06
C TRP A 190 4.44 -8.01 -5.92
N LEU A 191 3.92 -8.61 -4.85
CA LEU A 191 4.66 -9.17 -3.74
C LEU A 191 4.24 -10.63 -3.59
N GLU A 192 5.15 -11.51 -3.21
CA GLU A 192 4.77 -12.86 -2.78
C GLU A 192 4.18 -12.84 -1.36
N PRO A 193 3.23 -13.72 -1.01
CA PRO A 193 2.76 -13.83 0.36
C PRO A 193 3.92 -14.11 1.34
N GLY A 194 4.08 -13.20 2.31
CA GLY A 194 5.16 -13.17 3.29
C GLY A 194 6.33 -12.25 2.91
N GLU A 195 6.36 -11.73 1.69
CA GLU A 195 7.37 -10.76 1.23
C GLU A 195 7.07 -9.36 1.80
N GLU A 196 8.14 -8.67 2.20
CA GLU A 196 8.13 -7.30 2.68
C GLU A 196 9.18 -6.51 1.92
N GLN A 197 8.80 -5.36 1.38
CA GLN A 197 9.67 -4.51 0.59
C GLN A 197 9.45 -3.02 0.89
N GLU A 198 10.52 -2.25 0.80
CA GLU A 198 10.50 -0.80 0.85
C GLU A 198 10.31 -0.22 -0.55
N TYR A 199 9.40 0.74 -0.66
CA TYR A 199 9.11 1.47 -1.88
C TYR A 199 9.08 2.97 -1.63
N GLN A 200 9.14 3.72 -2.73
CA GLN A 200 8.98 5.15 -2.74
C GLN A 200 7.81 5.51 -3.66
N VAL A 201 6.93 6.39 -3.20
CA VAL A 201 5.73 6.86 -3.91
C VAL A 201 5.86 8.38 -4.07
N GLY A 202 5.78 8.87 -5.30
CA GLY A 202 6.02 10.28 -5.61
C GLY A 202 4.82 10.98 -6.21
N PHE A 203 4.59 12.24 -5.82
CA PHE A 203 3.45 13.06 -6.23
C PHE A 203 3.91 14.46 -6.58
N PHE A 204 3.46 14.99 -7.72
CA PHE A 204 3.57 16.43 -7.99
C PHE A 204 2.41 17.17 -7.32
N LEU A 205 2.66 18.33 -6.73
CA LEU A 205 1.56 19.22 -6.31
C LEU A 205 0.84 19.81 -7.53
N VAL A 206 -0.33 20.41 -7.34
CA VAL A 206 -1.08 21.01 -8.45
C VAL A 206 -0.68 22.47 -8.67
N ASP A 207 -0.36 22.85 -9.92
CA ASP A 207 -0.27 24.27 -10.28
C ASP A 207 -1.70 24.83 -10.44
N LEU A 208 -2.08 25.72 -9.53
CA LEU A 208 -3.38 26.40 -9.58
C LEU A 208 -3.55 27.26 -10.83
N LYS A 209 -2.46 27.65 -11.52
CA LYS A 209 -2.53 28.36 -12.79
C LYS A 209 -3.17 27.52 -13.90
N ASP A 210 -3.04 26.20 -13.86
CA ASP A 210 -3.67 25.29 -14.82
C ASP A 210 -5.20 25.32 -14.72
N HIS A 211 -5.71 25.80 -13.60
CA HIS A 211 -7.14 25.91 -13.30
C HIS A 211 -7.64 27.36 -13.34
N ALA A 212 -6.79 28.30 -13.77
CA ALA A 212 -7.16 29.70 -13.90
C ALA A 212 -8.31 29.87 -14.91
N GLY A 213 -9.44 30.37 -14.42
CA GLY A 213 -10.62 30.63 -15.26
C GLY A 213 -11.60 29.45 -15.36
N VAL A 214 -11.35 28.34 -14.67
CA VAL A 214 -12.37 27.31 -14.46
C VAL A 214 -13.48 27.90 -13.60
N LYS A 215 -14.71 27.86 -14.12
CA LYS A 215 -15.88 28.41 -13.42
C LYS A 215 -16.18 27.54 -12.20
N ASP A 216 -16.49 28.18 -11.07
CA ASP A 216 -16.84 27.52 -9.81
C ASP A 216 -15.70 26.64 -9.23
N PHE A 217 -14.45 26.90 -9.64
CA PHE A 217 -13.27 26.25 -9.07
C PHE A 217 -12.91 26.81 -7.70
N HIS A 218 -12.64 25.91 -6.76
CA HIS A 218 -12.13 26.24 -5.42
C HIS A 218 -10.72 25.66 -5.25
N PRO A 219 -9.70 26.49 -4.95
CA PRO A 219 -8.34 25.98 -4.78
C PRO A 219 -8.22 24.97 -3.64
N GLU A 220 -9.08 25.06 -2.63
CA GLU A 220 -9.16 24.11 -1.51
C GLU A 220 -9.61 22.71 -1.94
N GLU A 221 -10.10 22.50 -3.18
CA GLU A 221 -10.38 21.16 -3.72
C GLU A 221 -9.12 20.37 -4.05
N LEU A 222 -7.95 21.02 -4.11
CA LEU A 222 -6.70 20.43 -4.63
C LEU A 222 -5.56 20.54 -3.61
N VAL A 223 -4.57 19.65 -3.76
CA VAL A 223 -3.32 19.69 -2.99
C VAL A 223 -2.30 20.52 -3.76
N SER A 224 -2.10 21.78 -3.35
CA SER A 224 -1.36 22.76 -4.14
C SER A 224 -0.09 23.29 -3.46
N SER A 225 0.03 23.11 -2.15
CA SER A 225 1.17 23.60 -1.37
C SER A 225 1.63 22.56 -0.34
N PRO A 226 2.94 22.47 -0.06
CA PRO A 226 3.46 21.57 0.97
C PRO A 226 3.07 22.00 2.40
N ASP A 227 2.66 23.26 2.59
CA ASP A 227 2.33 23.84 3.89
C ASP A 227 0.88 23.55 4.33
N GLU A 228 0.10 22.83 3.53
CA GLU A 228 -1.33 22.57 3.79
C GLU A 228 -1.58 21.37 4.73
N GLY A 229 -0.52 20.85 5.37
CA GLY A 229 -0.56 19.62 6.17
C GLY A 229 -0.78 18.40 5.28
N LEU A 230 0.28 17.99 4.57
CA LEU A 230 0.21 16.89 3.61
C LEU A 230 -0.12 15.55 4.29
N MET A 231 -0.98 14.77 3.65
CA MET A 231 -1.40 13.46 4.11
C MET A 231 -1.36 12.47 2.96
N VAL A 232 -0.91 11.24 3.19
CA VAL A 232 -1.07 10.14 2.24
C VAL A 232 -2.25 9.28 2.64
N SER A 233 -3.16 9.01 1.71
CA SER A 233 -4.22 8.03 1.91
C SER A 233 -3.84 6.66 1.39
N ILE A 234 -4.36 5.63 2.07
CA ILE A 234 -4.26 4.23 1.67
C ILE A 234 -5.68 3.71 1.40
N ASN A 235 -5.93 3.40 0.13
CA ASN A 235 -7.20 3.00 -0.47
C ASN A 235 -8.35 3.99 -0.22
N GLY A 236 -8.04 5.26 0.03
CA GLY A 236 -9.02 6.29 0.42
C GLY A 236 -9.74 6.01 1.76
N LEU A 237 -9.26 5.05 2.56
CA LEU A 237 -9.87 4.65 3.83
C LEU A 237 -9.08 5.10 5.04
N TYR A 238 -7.76 5.12 4.91
CA TYR A 238 -6.84 5.53 5.96
C TYR A 238 -6.03 6.72 5.49
N TYR A 239 -5.71 7.63 6.40
CA TYR A 239 -4.91 8.82 6.14
C TYR A 239 -3.76 8.86 7.15
N VAL A 240 -2.55 9.00 6.64
CA VAL A 240 -1.34 9.17 7.45
C VAL A 240 -0.84 10.58 7.28
N ASP A 241 -0.67 11.29 8.39
CA ASP A 241 -0.02 12.60 8.41
C ASP A 241 1.46 12.42 8.06
N LEU A 242 1.97 13.21 7.11
CA LEU A 242 3.37 13.11 6.67
C LEU A 242 4.33 13.88 7.59
N GLU A 243 3.82 14.66 8.55
CA GLU A 243 4.62 15.42 9.53
C GLU A 243 5.64 16.39 8.86
N ILE A 244 5.36 16.81 7.62
CA ILE A 244 6.18 17.75 6.86
C ILE A 244 5.87 19.17 7.32
N GLY A 245 6.91 19.95 7.68
CA GLY A 245 6.78 21.38 8.00
C GLY A 245 6.44 21.71 9.47
N GLU A 246 6.39 20.72 10.36
CA GLU A 246 6.26 20.93 11.80
C GLU A 246 7.66 21.04 12.48
N GLU A 247 8.37 22.15 12.27
CA GLU A 247 9.54 22.57 13.08
C GLU A 247 9.23 23.73 14.04
#